data_AF-A0A3B8T7L2-F1
#
_entry.id   AF-A0A3B8T7L2-F1
#
_cell.length_a   1.000
_cell.length_b   1.000
_cell.length_c   1.000
_cell.angle_alpha   90.00
_cell.angle_beta   90.00
_cell.angle_gamma   90.00
#
_symmetry.space_group_name_H-M   'P 1'
#
loop_
_entity.id
_entity.type
_entity.pdbx_description
1 polymer ?
#
loop_
_entity_poly.entity_id
_entity_poly.type
_entity_poly.pdbx_seq_one_letter_code
_entity_poly.pdbx_strand_id
1 'polypeptide(L)'
;TQFTQRHRLGAKPATTIIGFGAINGDIHYAADTTFGILDNDSALSSRTVTPISGIMDAEAMVRLDVDTRATFAYISNITQLSSATNINIAARYNRDHILMNDHLADGEGSLDGDHRFTSFNP
;
A
#
# COMPACT_ATOMS: atom_id res chain seq x y z
N THR A 1 6.08 17.43 5.48
CA THR A 1 6.63 18.60 6.20
C THR A 1 6.94 18.22 7.64
N GLN A 2 7.97 18.82 8.22
CA GLN A 2 8.41 18.55 9.59
C GLN A 2 8.80 19.84 10.31
N PHE A 3 8.49 19.89 11.59
CA PHE A 3 8.83 20.95 12.52
C PHE A 3 9.60 20.37 13.70
N THR A 4 10.62 21.08 14.14
CA THR A 4 11.42 20.69 15.30
C THR A 4 11.48 21.85 16.28
N GLN A 5 11.13 21.57 17.53
CA GLN A 5 11.10 22.55 18.59
C GLN A 5 11.90 22.05 19.81
N ARG A 6 12.96 22.79 20.11
CA ARG A 6 13.69 22.64 21.38
C ARG A 6 12.95 23.44 22.45
N HIS A 7 12.71 22.83 23.58
CA HIS A 7 11.98 23.40 24.71
C HIS A 7 12.40 22.72 26.00
N ARG A 8 11.69 22.99 27.09
CA ARG A 8 11.87 22.30 28.38
C ARG A 8 10.56 21.62 28.75
N LEU A 9 10.65 20.36 29.18
CA LEU A 9 9.55 19.66 29.84
C LEU A 9 9.79 19.76 31.35
N GLY A 10 9.15 20.72 32.00
CA GLY A 10 9.52 21.14 33.36
C GLY A 10 10.95 21.66 33.43
N ALA A 11 11.81 21.02 34.23
CA ALA A 11 13.23 21.39 34.35
C ALA A 11 14.16 20.64 33.38
N LYS A 12 13.64 19.77 32.51
CA LYS A 12 14.43 18.90 31.65
C LYS A 12 14.45 19.41 30.21
N PRO A 13 15.62 19.49 29.55
CA PRO A 13 15.69 19.78 28.13
C PRO A 13 14.91 18.76 27.31
N ALA A 14 14.16 19.23 26.33
CA ALA A 14 13.36 18.38 25.45
C ALA A 14 13.37 18.88 24.01
N THR A 15 13.28 17.95 23.06
CA THR A 15 13.08 18.25 21.65
C THR A 15 11.84 17.53 21.16
N THR A 16 10.87 18.29 20.69
CA THR A 16 9.67 17.75 20.03
C THR A 16 9.84 17.88 18.52
N ILE A 17 9.53 16.81 17.81
CA ILE A 17 9.45 16.74 16.36
C ILE A 17 7.99 16.42 16.02
N ILE A 18 7.38 17.26 15.19
CA ILE A 18 6.05 17.02 14.64
C ILE A 18 6.18 17.00 13.13
N GLY A 19 5.56 16.04 12.47
CA GLY A 19 5.48 16.06 11.02
C GLY A 19 4.19 15.49 10.50
N PHE A 20 3.90 15.87 9.27
CA PHE A 20 2.75 15.40 8.53
C PHE A 20 3.12 15.26 7.07
N GLY A 21 2.39 14.43 6.35
CA GLY A 21 2.62 14.22 4.93
C GLY A 21 1.47 13.53 4.25
N ALA A 22 1.56 13.53 2.94
CA ALA A 22 0.71 12.75 2.05
C ALA A 22 1.62 12.02 1.07
N ILE A 23 1.24 10.79 0.73
CA ILE A 23 1.83 9.97 -0.32
C ILE A 23 0.65 9.61 -1.22
N ASN A 24 0.76 9.97 -2.49
CA ASN A 24 -0.19 9.53 -3.50
C ASN A 24 0.54 8.57 -4.43
N GLY A 25 -0.18 7.61 -4.98
CA GLY A 25 0.37 6.69 -5.95
C GLY A 25 -0.73 6.09 -6.80
N ASP A 26 -0.41 5.91 -8.08
CA ASP A 26 -1.33 5.40 -9.09
C ASP A 26 -0.77 4.05 -9.58
N ILE A 27 -1.62 3.04 -9.64
CA ILE A 27 -1.27 1.69 -10.09
C ILE A 27 -2.18 1.31 -11.25
N HIS A 28 -1.57 0.87 -12.34
CA HIS A 28 -2.26 0.34 -13.51
C HIS A 28 -1.96 -1.16 -13.61
N TYR A 29 -2.98 -2.01 -13.48
CA TYR A 29 -2.84 -3.45 -13.59
C TYR A 29 -3.62 -3.98 -14.79
N ALA A 30 -2.92 -4.75 -15.63
CA ALA A 30 -3.50 -5.44 -16.76
C ALA A 30 -3.01 -6.89 -16.77
N ALA A 31 -3.95 -7.83 -16.90
CA ALA A 31 -3.65 -9.24 -17.07
C ALA A 31 -4.60 -9.84 -18.10
N ASP A 32 -4.03 -10.65 -18.99
CA ASP A 32 -4.77 -11.36 -20.04
C ASP A 32 -4.56 -12.86 -19.87
N THR A 33 -5.66 -13.60 -19.78
CA THR A 33 -5.63 -15.06 -19.75
C THR A 33 -5.74 -15.61 -21.16
N THR A 34 -4.80 -16.47 -21.55
CA THR A 34 -4.77 -17.11 -22.86
C THR A 34 -4.94 -18.62 -22.69
N PHE A 35 -5.73 -19.25 -23.56
CA PHE A 35 -5.87 -20.70 -23.57
C PHE A 35 -4.55 -21.36 -23.98
N GLY A 36 -4.26 -22.55 -23.45
CA GLY A 36 -3.05 -23.29 -23.77
C GLY A 36 -3.33 -24.76 -24.01
N ILE A 37 -2.47 -25.38 -24.81
CA ILE A 37 -2.48 -26.82 -25.09
C ILE A 37 -1.44 -27.47 -24.18
N LEU A 38 -1.87 -28.44 -23.37
CA LEU A 38 -1.01 -29.24 -22.51
C LEU A 38 -0.35 -30.37 -23.33
N ASP A 39 0.98 -30.47 -23.30
CA ASP A 39 1.71 -31.63 -23.81
C ASP A 39 1.51 -32.84 -22.87
N ASN A 40 0.63 -33.75 -23.28
CA ASN A 40 0.23 -34.94 -22.52
C ASN A 40 -0.17 -36.11 -23.42
N ASP A 41 0.46 -36.25 -24.58
CA ASP A 41 0.14 -37.37 -25.47
C ASP A 41 0.70 -38.71 -24.96
N SER A 42 1.68 -38.68 -24.05
CA SER A 42 2.28 -39.89 -23.46
C SER A 42 2.71 -39.73 -22.00
N ALA A 43 3.05 -40.86 -21.36
CA ALA A 43 3.64 -40.86 -20.02
C ALA A 43 5.01 -40.17 -19.94
N LEU A 44 5.70 -39.99 -21.08
CA LEU A 44 6.99 -39.30 -21.17
C LEU A 44 6.85 -37.82 -21.58
N SER A 45 5.63 -37.34 -21.85
CA SER A 45 5.37 -35.96 -22.24
C SER A 45 5.81 -34.96 -21.18
N SER A 46 6.23 -33.78 -21.62
CA SER A 46 6.89 -32.77 -20.78
C SER A 46 5.96 -32.09 -19.77
N ARG A 47 4.63 -32.20 -19.95
CA ARG A 47 3.62 -31.46 -19.16
C ARG A 47 3.72 -29.95 -19.31
N THR A 48 4.42 -29.50 -20.36
CA THR A 48 4.48 -28.08 -20.71
C THR A 48 3.16 -27.65 -21.32
N VAL A 49 2.72 -26.44 -20.99
CA VAL A 49 1.55 -25.81 -21.61
C VAL A 49 2.03 -24.80 -22.65
N THR A 50 1.61 -24.97 -23.90
CA THR A 50 1.91 -24.04 -24.99
C THR A 50 0.71 -23.13 -25.21
N PRO A 51 0.86 -21.79 -25.12
CA PRO A 51 -0.25 -20.87 -25.32
C PRO A 51 -0.74 -20.87 -26.77
N ILE A 52 -2.05 -20.79 -26.95
CA ILE A 52 -2.68 -20.62 -28.26
C ILE A 52 -2.73 -19.14 -28.58
N SER A 53 -1.92 -18.70 -29.54
CA SER A 53 -1.90 -17.29 -29.94
C SER A 53 -3.26 -16.84 -30.46
N GLY A 54 -3.77 -15.73 -29.93
CA GLY A 54 -5.01 -15.10 -30.39
C GLY A 54 -6.32 -15.68 -29.85
N ILE A 55 -6.27 -16.76 -29.05
CA ILE A 55 -7.45 -17.28 -28.33
C ILE A 55 -7.31 -16.92 -26.86
N MET A 56 -7.91 -15.78 -26.50
CA MET A 56 -7.97 -15.29 -25.13
C MET A 56 -9.32 -15.64 -24.51
N ASP A 57 -9.31 -15.87 -23.20
CA ASP A 57 -10.53 -15.90 -22.42
C ASP A 57 -10.89 -14.45 -22.06
N ALA A 58 -11.85 -13.89 -22.80
CA ALA A 58 -12.27 -12.50 -22.62
C ALA A 58 -12.91 -12.25 -21.24
N GLU A 59 -13.46 -13.28 -20.61
CA GLU A 59 -14.01 -13.20 -19.25
C GLU A 59 -12.92 -13.24 -18.18
N ALA A 60 -11.70 -13.70 -18.53
CA ALA A 60 -10.54 -13.74 -17.64
C ALA A 60 -9.48 -12.69 -18.00
N MET A 61 -9.94 -11.52 -18.46
CA MET A 61 -9.14 -10.31 -18.59
C MET A 61 -9.32 -9.44 -17.35
N VAL A 62 -8.26 -8.76 -16.93
CA VAL A 62 -8.30 -7.77 -15.84
C VAL A 62 -7.75 -6.45 -16.36
N ARG A 63 -8.48 -5.35 -16.15
CA ARG A 63 -7.99 -3.99 -16.34
C ARG A 63 -8.43 -3.16 -15.15
N LEU A 64 -7.48 -2.79 -14.31
CA LEU A 64 -7.76 -2.19 -13.02
C LEU A 64 -6.83 -1.02 -12.77
N ASP A 65 -7.42 0.15 -12.51
CA ASP A 65 -6.70 1.31 -12.02
C ASP A 65 -6.93 1.45 -10.52
N VAL A 66 -5.86 1.77 -9.80
CA VAL A 66 -5.91 1.95 -8.35
C VAL A 66 -5.24 3.26 -7.97
N ASP A 67 -6.03 4.15 -7.39
CA ASP A 67 -5.56 5.39 -6.78
C ASP A 67 -5.35 5.18 -5.28
N THR A 68 -4.12 5.38 -4.83
CA THR A 68 -3.76 5.28 -3.42
C THR A 68 -3.44 6.66 -2.85
N ARG A 69 -4.04 6.98 -1.71
CA ARG A 69 -3.74 8.20 -0.95
C ARG A 69 -3.53 7.85 0.52
N ALA A 70 -2.29 7.95 0.97
CA ALA A 70 -1.90 7.80 2.37
C ALA A 70 -1.59 9.17 2.96
N THR A 71 -2.20 9.52 4.09
CA THR A 71 -1.88 10.71 4.86
C THR A 71 -1.44 10.32 6.25
N PHE A 72 -0.46 11.04 6.80
CA PHE A 72 0.06 10.72 8.12
C PHE A 72 0.37 11.96 8.92
N ALA A 73 0.28 11.82 10.24
CA ALA A 73 0.80 12.76 11.22
C ALA A 73 1.61 11.98 12.24
N TYR A 74 2.77 12.50 12.62
CA TYR A 74 3.62 11.91 13.64
C TYR A 74 4.10 12.96 14.62
N ILE A 75 4.31 12.53 15.86
CA ILE A 75 4.95 13.30 16.91
C ILE A 75 6.01 12.43 17.57
N SER A 76 7.16 13.01 17.88
CA SER A 76 8.18 12.38 18.72
C SER A 76 8.72 13.42 19.70
N ASN A 77 8.91 13.02 20.95
CA ASN A 77 9.52 13.83 21.98
C ASN A 77 10.71 13.09 22.57
N ILE A 78 11.86 13.75 22.59
CA ILE A 78 13.05 13.28 23.27
C ILE A 78 13.29 14.20 24.47
N THR A 79 13.21 13.65 25.68
CA THR A 79 13.48 14.39 26.92
C THR A 79 14.71 13.83 27.61
N GLN A 80 15.64 14.72 27.97
CA GLN A 80 16.84 14.36 28.71
C GLN A 80 16.55 14.34 30.21
N LEU A 81 16.47 13.14 30.81
CA LEU A 81 16.25 12.98 32.25
C LEU A 81 17.50 13.26 33.08
N SER A 82 18.67 12.85 32.58
CA SER A 82 19.98 13.04 33.22
C SER A 82 21.08 13.17 32.15
N SER A 83 22.34 13.36 32.55
CA SER A 83 23.47 13.34 31.60
C SER A 83 23.63 11.98 30.89
N ALA A 84 23.10 10.90 31.47
CA ALA A 84 23.23 9.53 30.96
C ALA A 84 21.90 8.91 30.48
N THR A 85 20.77 9.62 30.59
CA THR A 85 19.45 9.03 30.35
C THR A 85 18.56 9.95 29.52
N ASN A 86 18.03 9.43 28.41
CA ASN A 86 17.01 10.06 27.59
C ASN A 86 15.78 9.15 27.50
N ILE A 87 14.60 9.76 27.44
CA ILE A 87 13.35 9.07 27.09
C ILE A 87 12.91 9.59 25.71
N ASN A 88 12.57 8.66 24.82
CA ASN A 88 11.90 8.97 23.56
C ASN A 88 10.48 8.39 23.61
N ILE A 89 9.49 9.23 23.35
CA ILE A 89 8.11 8.83 23.14
C ILE A 89 7.73 9.28 21.74
N ALA A 90 7.17 8.40 20.94
CA ALA A 90 6.69 8.72 19.61
C ALA A 90 5.26 8.21 19.43
N ALA A 91 4.53 8.79 18.49
CA ALA A 91 3.26 8.29 18.04
C ALA A 91 3.06 8.69 16.59
N ARG A 92 2.40 7.83 15.81
CA ARG A 92 2.05 8.10 14.42
C ARG A 92 0.63 7.67 14.12
N TYR A 93 -0.13 8.58 13.52
CA TYR A 93 -1.44 8.33 12.96
C TYR A 93 -1.33 8.25 11.43
N ASN A 94 -1.93 7.24 10.83
CA ASN A 94 -2.05 7.12 9.37
C ASN A 94 -3.52 6.97 8.98
N ARG A 95 -3.85 7.55 7.83
CA ARG A 95 -5.14 7.39 7.16
C ARG A 95 -4.90 7.15 5.69
N ASP A 96 -5.35 5.99 5.23
CA ASP A 96 -5.17 5.52 3.87
C ASP A 96 -6.53 5.41 3.17
N HIS A 97 -6.56 5.76 1.90
CA HIS A 97 -7.70 5.62 1.01
C HIS A 97 -7.21 4.99 -0.28
N ILE A 98 -7.84 3.88 -0.66
CA ILE A 98 -7.52 3.13 -1.87
C ILE A 98 -8.81 3.06 -2.67
N LEU A 99 -8.82 3.68 -3.85
CA LEU A 99 -9.93 3.63 -4.79
C LEU A 99 -9.51 2.75 -5.96
N MET A 100 -10.33 1.79 -6.30
CA MET A 100 -10.11 0.80 -7.35
C MET A 100 -11.23 0.96 -8.38
N ASN A 101 -10.87 1.06 -9.65
CA ASN A 101 -11.78 1.23 -10.77
C ASN A 101 -11.52 0.16 -11.82
N ASP A 102 -12.47 -0.75 -11.99
CA ASP A 102 -12.47 -1.77 -13.04
C ASP A 102 -12.90 -1.14 -14.36
N HIS A 103 -12.17 -1.45 -15.43
CA HIS A 103 -12.47 -0.93 -16.77
C HIS A 103 -13.17 -1.93 -17.67
N LEU A 104 -13.40 -3.16 -17.20
CA LEU A 104 -14.02 -4.23 -17.98
C LEU A 104 -15.45 -4.56 -17.56
N ALA A 105 -15.77 -4.40 -16.27
CA ALA A 105 -17.07 -4.80 -15.72
C ALA A 105 -17.68 -3.71 -14.85
N ASP A 106 -18.99 -3.51 -15.00
CA ASP A 106 -19.81 -2.69 -14.11
C ASP A 106 -20.75 -3.61 -13.30
N GLY A 107 -20.83 -3.43 -11.97
CA GLY A 107 -21.80 -4.13 -11.11
C GLY A 107 -21.29 -5.43 -10.48
N GLU A 108 -22.13 -6.48 -10.44
CA GLU A 108 -21.80 -7.73 -9.76
C GLU A 108 -20.66 -8.47 -10.49
N GLY A 109 -19.53 -8.65 -9.79
CA GLY A 109 -18.30 -9.21 -10.36
C GLY A 109 -17.23 -8.17 -10.73
N SER A 110 -17.53 -6.88 -10.65
CA SER A 110 -16.55 -5.81 -10.80
C SER A 110 -15.51 -5.83 -9.67
N LEU A 111 -14.27 -5.46 -10.02
CA LEU A 111 -13.17 -5.25 -9.08
C LEU A 111 -13.14 -3.82 -8.49
N ASP A 112 -14.23 -3.06 -8.64
CA ASP A 112 -14.38 -1.74 -8.01
C ASP A 112 -14.29 -1.83 -6.48
N GLY A 113 -13.64 -0.84 -5.88
CA GLY A 113 -13.42 -0.83 -4.44
C GLY A 113 -13.12 0.56 -3.89
N ASP A 114 -13.75 0.90 -2.76
CA ASP A 114 -13.41 2.07 -1.95
C ASP A 114 -13.03 1.59 -0.55
N HIS A 115 -11.73 1.51 -0.30
CA HIS A 115 -11.17 1.01 0.94
C HIS A 115 -10.54 2.15 1.74
N ARG A 116 -10.90 2.22 3.02
CA ARG A 116 -10.38 3.21 3.97
C ARG A 116 -9.78 2.52 5.17
N PHE A 117 -8.55 2.87 5.50
CA PHE A 117 -7.83 2.32 6.65
C PHE A 117 -7.34 3.46 7.54
N THR A 118 -7.35 3.21 8.84
CA THR A 118 -6.73 4.11 9.82
C THR A 118 -5.91 3.28 10.79
N SER A 119 -4.69 3.71 11.07
CA SER A 119 -3.80 3.07 12.04
C SER A 119 -3.21 4.09 13.00
N PHE A 120 -2.97 3.64 14.23
CA PHE A 120 -2.26 4.40 15.25
C PHE A 120 -1.12 3.54 15.79
N ASN A 121 0.10 4.05 15.66
CA ASN A 121 1.33 3.39 16.05
C ASN A 121 1.97 4.19 17.21
N PRO A 122 1.77 3.76 18.47
CA PRO A 122 2.44 4.36 19.62
C PRO A 122 3.91 3.96 19.74
#